data_AF-A0A7X7MMJ9-F1
#
_entry.id   AF-A0A7X7MMJ9-F1
#
_cell.length_a   1.000
_cell.length_b   1.000
_cell.length_c   1.000
_cell.angle_alpha   90.00
_cell.angle_beta   90.00
_cell.angle_gamma   90.00
#
_symmetry.space_group_name_H-M   'P 1'
#
loop_
_entity.id
_entity.type
_entity.pdbx_description
1 polymer ?
#
loop_
_entity_poly.entity_id
_entity_poly.type
_entity_poly.pdbx_seq_one_letter_code
_entity_poly.pdbx_strand_id
1 'polypeptide(L)'
;MMKDNVKVGFFSIGLETYWAQFKGLKENLLGYHAQIRREIEGYGTEIVDGGLVDNPVKARTAGRLFRAEGAEIVFLFISTYALSSTVLPVSQE
;
A
#
# COMPACT_ATOMS: atom_id res chain seq x y z
N MET A 1 24.99 3.36 19.24
CA MET A 1 23.72 3.96 18.79
C MET A 1 23.04 2.90 17.94
N MET A 2 21.90 2.35 18.37
CA MET A 2 21.10 1.48 17.51
C MET A 2 20.68 2.30 16.30
N LYS A 3 20.81 1.73 15.11
CA LYS A 3 20.30 2.34 13.88
C LYS A 3 18.78 2.18 13.98
N ASP A 4 18.04 3.28 14.06
CA ASP A 4 16.58 3.21 14.02
C ASP A 4 16.18 2.57 12.68
N ASN A 5 15.35 1.52 12.72
CA ASN A 5 14.85 0.90 11.50
C ASN A 5 13.93 1.90 10.80
N VAL A 6 14.18 2.16 9.51
CA VAL A 6 13.34 3.05 8.72
C VAL A 6 11.92 2.50 8.69
N LYS A 7 10.94 3.34 9.05
CA LYS A 7 9.53 2.96 9.01
C LYS A 7 8.93 3.29 7.65
N VAL A 8 8.51 2.25 6.94
CA VAL A 8 8.04 2.30 5.56
C VAL A 8 6.53 2.08 5.52
N GLY A 9 5.78 3.06 5.02
CA GLY A 9 4.40 2.85 4.60
C GLY A 9 4.37 2.08 3.28
N PHE A 10 3.64 0.98 3.19
CA PHE A 10 3.52 0.21 1.96
C PHE A 10 2.06 -0.06 1.61
N PHE A 11 1.68 0.19 0.36
CA PHE A 11 0.38 -0.21 -0.16
C PHE A 11 0.45 -0.56 -1.64
N SER A 12 -0.46 -1.43 -2.04
CA SER A 12 -0.75 -1.70 -3.44
C SER A 12 -1.99 -0.94 -3.87
N ILE A 13 -2.08 -0.55 -5.13
CA ILE A 13 -3.28 0.05 -5.68
C ILE A 13 -3.99 -0.89 -6.64
N GLY A 14 -5.33 -0.88 -6.59
CA GLY A 14 -6.22 -1.58 -7.50
C GLY A 14 -7.37 -0.68 -7.94
N LEU A 15 -8.34 -1.26 -8.64
CA LEU A 15 -9.59 -0.60 -8.98
C LEU A 15 -10.76 -1.55 -8.67
N GLU A 16 -11.64 -1.12 -7.76
CA GLU A 16 -12.71 -1.98 -7.22
C GLU A 16 -13.61 -2.60 -8.29
N THR A 17 -13.86 -1.90 -9.40
CA THR A 17 -14.70 -2.39 -10.51
C THR A 17 -14.12 -3.63 -11.20
N TYR A 18 -12.81 -3.88 -11.09
CA TYR A 18 -12.15 -5.05 -11.67
C TYR A 18 -12.46 -6.35 -10.94
N TRP A 19 -12.85 -6.30 -9.65
CA TRP A 19 -13.06 -7.51 -8.84
C TRP A 19 -14.19 -8.39 -9.37
N ALA A 20 -15.24 -7.79 -9.95
CA ALA A 20 -16.33 -8.52 -10.58
C ALA A 20 -16.04 -8.94 -12.03
N GLN A 21 -15.07 -8.30 -12.70
CA GLN A 21 -14.75 -8.52 -14.11
C GLN A 21 -13.71 -9.63 -14.30
N PHE A 22 -12.75 -9.72 -13.41
CA PHE A 22 -11.59 -10.60 -13.54
C PHE A 22 -11.48 -11.51 -12.32
N LYS A 23 -12.05 -12.72 -12.43
CA LYS A 23 -11.97 -13.75 -11.40
C LYS A 23 -10.50 -14.07 -11.07
N GLY A 24 -10.14 -14.07 -9.79
CA GLY A 24 -8.79 -14.40 -9.32
C GLY A 24 -7.80 -13.23 -9.36
N LEU A 25 -8.15 -12.09 -9.97
CA LEU A 25 -7.23 -10.96 -10.05
C LEU A 25 -6.88 -10.43 -8.66
N LYS A 26 -7.88 -10.18 -7.82
CA LYS A 26 -7.68 -9.62 -6.48
C LYS A 26 -6.76 -10.50 -5.64
N GLU A 27 -6.95 -11.82 -5.69
CA GLU A 27 -6.14 -12.80 -4.98
C GLU A 27 -4.69 -12.77 -5.47
N ASN A 28 -4.46 -12.69 -6.79
CA ASN A 28 -3.11 -12.55 -7.35
C ASN A 28 -2.44 -11.26 -6.87
N LEU A 29 -3.16 -10.13 -6.88
CA LEU A 29 -2.62 -8.84 -6.45
C LEU A 29 -2.27 -8.83 -4.95
N LEU A 30 -3.08 -9.47 -4.10
CA LEU A 30 -2.75 -9.67 -2.69
C LEU A 30 -1.51 -10.57 -2.52
N GLY A 31 -1.34 -11.57 -3.38
CA GLY A 31 -0.12 -12.38 -3.43
C GLY A 31 1.13 -11.57 -3.76
N TYR A 32 1.07 -10.74 -4.81
CA TYR A 32 2.17 -9.85 -5.19
C TYR A 32 2.47 -8.80 -4.12
N HIS A 33 1.43 -8.25 -3.50
CA HIS A 33 1.57 -7.34 -2.37
C HIS A 33 2.35 -8.00 -1.22
N ALA A 34 1.97 -9.21 -0.80
CA ALA A 34 2.65 -9.94 0.26
C ALA A 34 4.10 -10.31 -0.12
N GLN A 35 4.38 -10.58 -1.39
CA GLN A 35 5.74 -10.82 -1.86
C GLN A 35 6.60 -9.55 -1.73
N ILE A 36 6.14 -8.42 -2.27
CA ILE A 36 6.89 -7.15 -2.22
C ILE A 36 7.09 -6.68 -0.78
N ARG A 37 6.06 -6.79 0.06
CA ARG A 37 6.16 -6.49 1.50
C ARG A 37 7.33 -7.24 2.13
N ARG A 38 7.41 -8.56 1.94
CA ARG A 38 8.49 -9.39 2.50
C ARG A 38 9.88 -9.00 1.99
N GLU A 39 9.99 -8.63 0.72
CA GLU A 39 11.26 -8.12 0.16
C GLU A 39 11.68 -6.81 0.85
N ILE A 40 10.74 -5.88 1.06
CA ILE A 40 11.05 -4.60 1.73
C ILE A 40 11.44 -4.83 3.20
N GLU A 41 10.72 -5.71 3.92
CA GLU A 41 11.06 -6.12 5.29
C GLU A 41 12.46 -6.74 5.36
N GLY A 42 12.88 -7.48 4.32
CA GLY A 42 14.20 -8.10 4.20
C GLY A 42 15.39 -7.13 4.23
N TYR A 43 15.16 -5.84 3.98
CA TYR A 43 16.19 -4.78 4.11
C TYR A 43 16.34 -4.25 5.54
N GLY A 44 15.67 -4.85 6.53
CA GLY A 44 15.72 -4.39 7.92
C GLY A 44 14.86 -3.14 8.16
N THR A 45 13.71 -3.05 7.51
CA THR A 45 12.75 -1.94 7.69
C THR A 45 11.57 -2.38 8.55
N GLU A 46 10.88 -1.42 9.17
CA GLU A 46 9.56 -1.66 9.79
C GLU A 46 8.47 -1.29 8.78
N ILE A 47 7.58 -2.23 8.45
CA ILE A 47 6.48 -1.96 7.51
C ILE A 47 5.20 -1.57 8.24
N VAL A 48 4.65 -0.43 7.86
CA VAL A 48 3.24 -0.06 8.09
C VAL A 48 2.45 -0.43 6.84
N ASP A 49 1.62 -1.44 6.96
CA ASP A 49 0.93 -2.03 5.80
C ASP A 49 -0.47 -1.42 5.60
N GLY A 50 -0.64 -0.70 4.49
CA GLY A 50 -1.92 -0.15 4.04
C GLY A 50 -2.72 -1.10 3.14
N GLY A 51 -2.18 -2.26 2.79
CA GLY A 51 -2.84 -3.30 2.01
C GLY A 51 -3.16 -2.90 0.57
N LEU A 52 -4.26 -3.44 0.04
CA LEU A 52 -4.78 -3.13 -1.30
C LEU A 52 -5.80 -1.97 -1.23
N VAL A 53 -5.38 -0.80 -1.70
CA VAL A 53 -6.18 0.41 -1.84
C VAL A 53 -6.84 0.41 -3.22
N ASP A 54 -8.17 0.30 -3.27
CA ASP A 54 -8.93 0.16 -4.53
C ASP A 54 -10.05 1.20 -4.69
N ASN A 55 -10.18 2.10 -3.71
CA ASN A 55 -11.12 3.21 -3.74
C ASN A 55 -10.63 4.38 -2.84
N PRO A 56 -11.21 5.58 -2.98
CA PRO A 56 -10.74 6.77 -2.25
C PRO A 56 -10.92 6.69 -0.73
N VAL A 57 -11.85 5.87 -0.23
CA VAL A 57 -12.05 5.69 1.22
C VAL A 57 -10.86 4.94 1.81
N LYS A 58 -10.45 3.83 1.18
CA LYS A 58 -9.26 3.10 1.61
C LYS A 58 -7.98 3.92 1.47
N ALA A 59 -7.90 4.78 0.45
CA ALA A 59 -6.76 5.68 0.27
C ALA A 59 -6.58 6.61 1.48
N ARG A 60 -7.68 7.22 1.96
CA ARG A 60 -7.64 8.05 3.17
C ARG A 60 -7.29 7.25 4.43
N THR A 61 -7.86 6.06 4.57
CA THR A 61 -7.54 5.18 5.70
C THR A 61 -6.05 4.81 5.74
N ALA A 62 -5.46 4.47 4.59
CA ALA A 62 -4.03 4.17 4.47
C ALA A 62 -3.16 5.39 4.79
N GLY A 63 -3.49 6.57 4.25
CA GLY A 63 -2.76 7.81 4.54
C GLY A 63 -2.77 8.17 6.04
N ARG A 64 -3.94 8.09 6.70
CA ARG A 64 -4.06 8.30 8.15
C ARG A 64 -3.26 7.29 8.96
N LEU A 65 -3.27 6.02 8.55
CA LEU A 65 -2.47 4.98 9.17
C LEU A 65 -0.98 5.31 9.07
N PHE A 66 -0.48 5.64 7.88
CA PHE A 66 0.92 6.00 7.67
C PHE A 66 1.35 7.20 8.50
N ARG A 67 0.49 8.23 8.59
CA ARG A 67 0.73 9.39 9.44
C ARG A 67 0.74 9.03 10.93
N ALA A 68 -0.24 8.26 11.39
CA ALA A 68 -0.37 7.88 12.80
C ALA A 68 0.81 7.02 13.29
N GLU A 69 1.30 6.13 12.43
CA GLU A 69 2.42 5.24 12.74
C GLU A 69 3.79 5.91 12.56
N GLY A 70 3.83 7.10 11.94
CA GLY A 70 5.06 7.85 11.70
C GLY A 70 5.92 7.26 10.56
N ALA A 71 5.30 6.83 9.45
CA ALA A 71 6.03 6.37 8.28
C ALA A 71 6.91 7.50 7.70
N GLU A 72 8.18 7.21 7.46
CA GLU A 72 9.17 8.17 6.95
C GLU A 72 9.21 8.22 5.42
N ILE A 73 8.84 7.10 4.79
CA ILE A 73 8.76 6.94 3.33
C ILE A 73 7.57 6.04 3.00
N VAL A 74 6.90 6.32 1.89
CA VAL A 74 5.77 5.52 1.40
C VAL A 74 6.11 4.91 0.04
N PHE A 75 5.99 3.58 -0.07
CA PHE A 75 6.05 2.85 -1.32
C PHE A 75 4.65 2.52 -1.81
N LEU A 76 4.38 2.87 -3.06
CA LEU A 76 3.18 2.52 -3.78
C LEU A 76 3.53 1.46 -4.85
N PHE A 77 2.92 0.29 -4.77
CA PHE A 77 2.95 -0.69 -5.86
C PHE A 77 1.75 -0.48 -6.80
N ILE A 78 2.04 0.03 -8.01
CA ILE A 78 1.04 0.24 -9.07
C ILE A 78 0.74 -1.09 -9.76
N SER A 79 -0.20 -1.86 -9.19
CA SER A 79 -0.45 -3.24 -9.61
C SER A 79 -1.41 -3.37 -10.80
N THR A 80 -2.23 -2.35 -11.06
CA THR A 80 -3.14 -2.23 -12.21
C THR A 80 -3.30 -0.76 -12.63
N TYR A 81 -4.15 -0.50 -13.64
CA TYR A 81 -4.72 0.83 -13.83
C TYR A 81 -5.31 1.36 -12.51
N ALA A 82 -5.07 2.63 -12.22
CA ALA A 82 -5.54 3.30 -11.02
C ALA A 82 -5.92 4.75 -11.32
N LEU A 83 -6.87 5.27 -10.54
CA LEU A 83 -7.30 6.66 -10.65
C LEU A 83 -6.38 7.54 -9.78
N SER A 84 -6.06 8.74 -10.25
CA SER A 84 -5.34 9.71 -9.40
C SER A 84 -6.10 10.04 -8.11
N SER A 85 -7.44 10.00 -8.16
CA SER A 85 -8.33 10.15 -7.00
C SER A 85 -8.24 9.03 -5.97
N THR A 86 -7.64 7.88 -6.31
CA THR A 86 -7.35 6.78 -5.39
C THR A 86 -5.89 6.77 -4.91
N VAL A 87 -5.02 7.60 -5.49
CA VAL A 87 -3.62 7.76 -5.09
C VAL A 87 -3.44 8.99 -4.20
N LEU A 88 -3.87 10.16 -4.70
CA LEU A 88 -3.63 11.45 -4.08
C LEU A 88 -4.07 11.55 -2.61
N PRO A 89 -5.21 10.97 -2.18
CA PRO A 89 -5.61 11.07 -0.78
C PRO A 89 -4.59 10.44 0.19
N VAL A 90 -3.83 9.43 -0.22
CA VAL A 90 -2.83 8.78 0.65
C VAL A 90 -1.76 9.78 1.12
N SER A 91 -1.36 10.72 0.26
CA SER A 91 -0.33 11.73 0.58
C SER A 91 -0.88 13.01 1.21
N GLN A 92 -2.21 13.19 1.21
CA GLN A 92 -2.86 14.39 1.74
C GLN A 92 -3.31 14.24 3.20
N GLU A 93 -3.52 13.01 3.67
CA GLU A 93 -3.93 12.72 5.05
C GLU A 93 -2.82 12.94 6.05
#